data_AF-A0A1B6C5K6-F1
#
_entry.id   AF-A0A1B6C5K6-F1
#
_cell.length_a   1.000
_cell.length_b   1.000
_cell.length_c   1.000
_cell.angle_alpha   90.00
_cell.angle_beta   90.00
_cell.angle_gamma   90.00
#
_symmetry.space_group_name_H-M   'P 1'
#
loop_
_entity.id
_entity.type
_entity.pdbx_description
1 polymer ?
#
loop_
_entity_poly.entity_id
_entity_poly.type
_entity_poly.pdbx_seq_one_letter_code
_entity_poly.pdbx_strand_id
1 'polypeptide(L)'
;LGQIYFYSGIMNHSDISLYPFMAAVVIKSHLYCAATILSSHHVLTAGHCVAACDTHKLTGNTLCHSGHPNDFQVITGNSLLVEVDYDVTNVLKVLLHPKFRFSAHQCKYHNDLGVLYLKT
;
A
#
# COMPACT_ATOMS: atom_id res chain seq x y z
N LEU A 1 -1.77 -0.93 18.43
CA LEU A 1 -3.16 -0.46 18.22
C LEU A 1 -3.09 0.76 17.29
N GLY A 2 -3.23 0.57 15.98
CA GLY A 2 -3.21 1.66 15.01
C GLY A 2 -4.47 1.59 14.17
N GLN A 3 -5.38 2.53 14.36
CA GLN A 3 -6.64 2.61 13.60
C GLN A 3 -6.40 3.13 12.19
N ILE A 4 -7.21 2.66 11.24
CA ILE A 4 -7.30 3.22 9.88
C ILE A 4 -8.08 4.53 9.94
N TYR A 5 -7.45 5.60 10.44
CA TYR A 5 -8.04 6.93 10.39
C TYR A 5 -7.67 7.63 9.08
N PHE A 6 -8.64 7.72 8.16
CA PHE A 6 -8.59 8.71 7.09
C PHE A 6 -8.91 10.11 7.66
N TYR A 7 -7.95 10.69 8.39
CA TYR A 7 -8.08 12.06 8.91
C TYR A 7 -8.05 13.08 7.77
N SER A 8 -9.23 13.44 7.25
CA SER A 8 -9.43 14.73 6.61
C SER A 8 -9.93 15.73 7.66
N GLY A 9 -9.33 16.91 7.74
CA GLY A 9 -9.46 17.84 8.88
C GLY A 9 -10.82 18.55 9.03
N ILE A 10 -11.83 18.15 8.27
CA ILE A 10 -13.20 18.67 8.28
C ILE A 10 -14.11 17.64 7.60
N MET A 11 -15.22 17.28 8.27
CA MET A 11 -16.36 16.43 7.87
C MET A 11 -16.51 15.11 8.64
N ASN A 12 -17.76 14.65 8.67
CA ASN A 12 -18.31 13.63 9.56
C ASN A 12 -17.72 12.22 9.33
N HIS A 13 -17.93 11.30 10.28
CA HIS A 13 -17.57 9.88 10.12
C HIS A 13 -18.17 9.31 8.82
N SER A 14 -17.30 8.88 7.91
CA SER A 14 -17.67 8.24 6.65
C SER A 14 -17.79 6.74 6.83
N ASP A 15 -18.98 6.20 6.60
CA ASP A 15 -19.20 4.75 6.52
C ASP A 15 -18.41 4.19 5.32
N ILE A 16 -17.55 3.18 5.55
CA ILE A 16 -16.74 2.57 4.50
C ILE A 16 -17.60 1.73 3.53
N SER A 17 -18.86 1.44 3.86
CA SER A 17 -19.83 0.85 2.93
C SER A 17 -20.04 1.73 1.68
N LEU A 18 -19.79 3.04 1.79
CA LEU A 18 -19.81 4.01 0.69
C LEU A 18 -18.54 3.94 -0.18
N TYR A 19 -17.49 3.29 0.31
CA TYR A 19 -16.19 3.15 -0.35
C TYR A 19 -15.70 1.68 -0.35
N PRO A 20 -16.49 0.74 -0.90
CA PRO A 20 -16.19 -0.71 -0.85
C PRO A 20 -14.94 -1.10 -1.63
N PHE A 21 -14.37 -0.17 -2.41
CA PHE A 21 -13.10 -0.31 -3.11
C PHE A 21 -11.89 0.08 -2.25
N MET A 22 -12.04 0.53 -1.00
CA MET A 22 -10.89 0.81 -0.12
C MET A 22 -10.28 -0.48 0.41
N ALA A 23 -8.95 -0.48 0.45
CA ALA A 23 -8.13 -1.52 1.05
C ALA A 23 -6.96 -0.89 1.82
N ALA A 24 -6.32 -1.67 2.69
CA ALA A 24 -5.11 -1.25 3.38
C ALA A 24 -3.95 -2.23 3.11
N VAL A 25 -2.77 -1.70 2.81
CA VAL A 25 -1.52 -2.45 2.79
C VAL A 25 -0.98 -2.54 4.21
N VAL A 26 -0.71 -3.76 4.66
CA VAL A 26 -0.19 -4.08 5.98
C VAL A 26 1.21 -4.67 5.85
N ILE A 27 2.13 -4.19 6.68
CA ILE A 27 3.50 -4.71 6.83
C ILE A 27 3.71 -5.05 8.30
N LYS A 28 4.13 -6.30 8.59
CA LYS A 28 4.37 -6.79 9.97
C LYS A 28 3.20 -6.50 10.94
N SER A 29 1.97 -6.74 10.50
CA SER A 29 0.73 -6.48 11.25
C SER A 29 0.44 -5.01 11.60
N HIS A 30 1.14 -4.06 10.97
CA HIS A 30 0.84 -2.63 11.04
C HIS A 30 0.26 -2.14 9.72
N LEU A 31 -0.81 -1.33 9.77
CA LEU A 31 -1.21 -0.54 8.60
C LEU A 31 -0.04 0.33 8.16
N TYR A 32 0.28 0.26 6.87
CA TYR A 32 1.40 0.97 6.27
C TYR A 32 0.92 1.99 5.23
N CYS A 33 0.07 1.59 4.29
CA CYS A 33 -0.48 2.45 3.26
C CYS A 33 -1.95 2.17 2.96
N ALA A 34 -2.65 3.13 2.37
CA ALA A 34 -3.94 2.92 1.73
C ALA A 34 -3.78 2.29 0.34
N ALA A 35 -4.86 1.67 -0.14
CA ALA A 35 -4.93 1.04 -1.44
C ALA A 35 -6.37 1.01 -1.99
N THR A 36 -6.51 0.67 -3.28
CA THR A 36 -7.79 0.61 -3.99
C THR A 36 -7.96 -0.72 -4.72
N ILE A 37 -9.06 -1.43 -4.46
CA ILE A 37 -9.44 -2.67 -5.13
C ILE A 37 -9.77 -2.36 -6.60
N LEU A 38 -9.04 -2.98 -7.54
CA LEU A 38 -9.31 -2.91 -8.98
C LEU A 38 -10.10 -4.13 -9.48
N SER A 39 -9.91 -5.27 -8.82
CA SER A 39 -10.61 -6.54 -9.10
C SER A 39 -10.42 -7.48 -7.92
N SER A 40 -11.09 -8.63 -7.92
CA SER A 40 -10.92 -9.71 -6.94
C SER A 40 -9.49 -10.20 -6.73
N HIS A 41 -8.54 -9.87 -7.62
CA HIS A 41 -7.15 -10.32 -7.53
C HIS A 41 -6.13 -9.17 -7.57
N HIS A 42 -6.55 -7.91 -7.71
CA HIS A 42 -5.65 -6.78 -7.94
C HIS A 42 -6.01 -5.57 -7.09
N VAL A 43 -5.01 -5.03 -6.41
CA VAL A 43 -5.13 -3.85 -5.55
C VAL A 43 -4.06 -2.83 -5.92
N LEU A 44 -4.48 -1.60 -6.21
CA LEU A 44 -3.64 -0.47 -6.59
C LEU A 44 -3.16 0.30 -5.35
N THR A 45 -1.90 0.73 -5.35
CA THR A 45 -1.33 1.60 -4.32
C THR A 45 -0.18 2.44 -4.91
N ALA A 46 0.49 3.25 -4.09
CA ALA A 46 1.66 3.99 -4.52
C ALA A 46 2.87 3.07 -4.71
N GLY A 47 3.77 3.42 -5.62
CA GLY A 47 5.00 2.67 -5.87
C GLY A 47 5.91 2.65 -4.64
N HIS A 48 6.04 3.79 -3.95
CA HIS A 48 6.85 3.90 -2.73
C HIS A 48 6.31 3.06 -1.56
N CYS A 49 5.02 2.73 -1.54
CA CYS A 49 4.43 1.86 -0.53
C CYS A 49 4.83 0.39 -0.68
N VAL A 50 5.29 -0.01 -1.86
CA VAL A 50 5.60 -1.42 -2.21
C VAL A 50 6.98 -1.59 -2.83
N ALA A 51 7.82 -0.56 -2.77
CA ALA A 51 9.20 -0.58 -3.24
C ALA A 51 10.17 -0.74 -2.06
N ALA A 52 11.23 -1.51 -2.28
CA ALA A 52 12.44 -1.44 -1.48
C ALA A 52 13.47 -0.58 -2.25
N CYS A 53 14.17 0.30 -1.55
CA CYS A 53 15.12 1.24 -2.15
C CYS A 53 16.46 1.20 -1.43
N ASP A 54 17.50 0.77 -2.14
CA ASP A 54 18.88 0.77 -1.66
C ASP A 54 19.59 2.07 -2.05
N THR A 55 20.26 2.69 -1.07
CA THR A 55 21.04 3.91 -1.26
C THR A 55 22.53 3.57 -1.32
N HIS A 56 23.15 3.77 -2.48
CA HIS A 56 24.57 3.47 -2.64
C HIS A 56 25.42 4.54 -1.95
N LYS A 57 25.96 4.19 -0.78
CA LYS A 57 26.63 5.11 0.17
C LYS A 57 27.73 6.00 -0.44
N LEU A 58 28.42 5.53 -1.49
CA LEU A 58 29.53 6.25 -2.12
C LEU A 58 29.10 7.21 -3.24
N THR A 59 27.92 7.00 -3.86
CA THR A 59 27.46 7.82 -5.01
C THR A 59 26.16 8.56 -4.75
N GLY A 60 25.46 8.27 -3.66
CA GLY A 60 24.13 8.82 -3.37
C GLY A 60 23.01 8.29 -4.28
N ASN A 61 23.33 7.45 -5.27
CA ASN A 61 22.34 6.88 -6.17
C ASN A 61 21.40 5.96 -5.40
N THR A 62 20.10 6.20 -5.53
CA THR A 62 19.07 5.31 -4.99
C THR A 62 18.58 4.39 -6.11
N LEU A 63 18.66 3.09 -5.90
CA LEU A 63 18.06 2.08 -6.78
C LEU A 63 16.85 1.49 -6.05
N CYS A 64 15.69 1.52 -6.70
CA CYS A 64 14.46 0.98 -6.15
C CYS A 64 13.97 -0.20 -6.98
N HIS A 65 13.47 -1.23 -6.30
CA HIS A 65 12.87 -2.42 -6.88
C HIS A 65 11.59 -2.78 -6.12
N SER A 66 10.81 -3.73 -6.63
CA SER A 66 9.66 -4.27 -5.89
C SER A 66 10.11 -4.88 -4.57
N GLY A 67 9.41 -4.59 -3.48
CA GLY A 67 9.54 -5.31 -2.21
C GLY A 67 9.15 -6.79 -2.36
N HIS A 68 9.46 -7.60 -1.36
CA HIS A 68 9.17 -9.03 -1.44
C HIS A 68 7.69 -9.30 -1.16
N PRO A 69 6.97 -10.16 -1.92
CA PRO A 69 5.53 -10.36 -1.72
C PRO A 69 5.11 -10.72 -0.29
N ASN A 70 5.93 -11.51 0.42
CA ASN A 70 5.66 -11.89 1.82
C ASN A 70 5.80 -10.74 2.84
N ASP A 71 6.33 -9.57 2.45
CA ASP A 71 6.39 -8.39 3.31
C ASP A 71 5.01 -7.73 3.45
N PHE A 72 4.09 -8.02 2.52
CA PHE A 72 2.81 -7.34 2.35
C PHE A 72 1.62 -8.28 2.54
N GLN A 73 0.63 -7.78 3.27
CA GLN A 73 -0.73 -8.30 3.30
C GLN A 73 -1.69 -7.17 2.92
N VAL A 74 -2.86 -7.52 2.42
CA VAL A 74 -3.93 -6.56 2.13
C VAL A 74 -5.12 -6.86 3.02
N ILE A 75 -5.69 -5.82 3.62
CA ILE A 75 -6.96 -5.89 4.35
C ILE A 75 -8.07 -5.26 3.53
N THR A 76 -9.20 -5.97 3.44
CA THR A 76 -10.49 -5.52 2.89
C THR A 76 -11.60 -5.86 3.90
N GLY A 77 -12.77 -5.21 3.85
CA GLY A 77 -13.83 -5.38 4.88
C GLY A 77 -13.91 -4.23 5.90
N ASN A 78 -14.93 -4.23 6.76
CA ASN A 78 -15.71 -3.04 7.15
C ASN A 78 -16.03 -2.98 8.67
N SER A 79 -16.00 -1.85 9.40
CA SER A 79 -15.43 -0.49 9.16
C SER A 79 -14.30 -0.16 10.15
N LEU A 80 -14.25 -0.89 11.26
CA LEU A 80 -13.55 -0.57 12.49
C LEU A 80 -12.61 -1.74 12.78
N LEU A 81 -11.36 -1.49 13.20
CA LEU A 81 -10.45 -2.56 13.69
C LEU A 81 -10.88 -3.15 15.05
N VAL A 82 -12.17 -3.01 15.39
CA VAL A 82 -12.86 -3.45 16.61
C VAL A 82 -13.98 -4.43 16.24
N GLU A 83 -14.48 -4.41 14.99
CA GLU A 83 -15.41 -5.41 14.47
C GLU A 83 -14.64 -6.48 13.68
N VAL A 84 -15.18 -7.70 13.69
CA VAL A 84 -14.43 -8.94 13.44
C VAL A 84 -14.46 -9.36 11.95
N ASP A 85 -14.95 -8.49 11.07
CA ASP A 85 -15.27 -8.80 9.67
C ASP A 85 -14.32 -8.07 8.70
N TYR A 86 -13.05 -8.48 8.75
CA TYR A 86 -12.02 -8.04 7.80
C TYR A 86 -11.27 -9.23 7.20
N ASP A 87 -11.19 -9.26 5.88
CA ASP A 87 -10.43 -10.25 5.12
C ASP A 87 -8.97 -9.84 5.06
N VAL A 88 -8.06 -10.75 5.44
CA VAL A 88 -6.61 -10.58 5.28
C VAL A 88 -6.13 -11.43 4.12
N THR A 89 -5.83 -10.82 2.98
CA THR A 89 -5.33 -11.52 1.80
C THR A 89 -3.81 -11.38 1.70
N ASN A 90 -3.13 -12.50 1.46
CA ASN A 90 -1.68 -12.51 1.24
C ASN A 90 -1.34 -12.07 -0.20
N VAL A 91 -0.27 -11.32 -0.39
CA VAL A 91 0.21 -10.95 -1.73
C VAL A 91 0.94 -12.12 -2.39
N LEU A 92 0.65 -12.39 -3.66
CA LEU A 92 1.39 -13.33 -4.50
C LEU A 92 2.52 -12.65 -5.26
N LYS A 93 2.28 -11.43 -5.78
CA LYS A 93 3.27 -10.68 -6.58
C LYS A 93 3.10 -9.17 -6.41
N VAL A 94 4.23 -8.47 -6.32
CA VAL A 94 4.29 -7.00 -6.38
C VAL A 94 4.63 -6.59 -7.81
N LEU A 95 3.81 -5.71 -8.39
CA LEU A 95 4.00 -5.10 -9.71
C LEU A 95 4.31 -3.61 -9.52
N LEU A 96 5.59 -3.31 -9.24
CA LEU A 96 6.07 -1.93 -9.23
C LEU A 96 6.16 -1.40 -10.67
N HIS A 97 5.76 -0.15 -10.90
CA HIS A 97 5.82 0.44 -12.24
C HIS A 97 7.27 0.43 -12.78
N PRO A 98 7.53 -0.01 -14.03
CA PRO A 98 8.89 -0.26 -14.52
C PRO A 98 9.78 0.97 -14.68
N LYS A 99 9.20 2.17 -14.57
CA LYS A 99 9.92 3.46 -14.53
C LYS A 99 9.86 4.15 -13.15
N PHE A 100 9.46 3.42 -12.10
CA PHE A 100 9.49 3.95 -10.74
C PHE A 100 10.92 4.37 -10.37
N ARG A 101 11.06 5.55 -9.79
CA ARG A 101 12.33 6.05 -9.25
C ARG A 101 12.09 7.07 -8.16
N PHE A 102 12.92 7.04 -7.13
CA PHE A 102 13.01 8.08 -6.11
C PHE A 102 14.20 9.00 -6.41
N SER A 103 13.97 10.32 -6.42
CA SER A 103 15.03 11.32 -6.44
C SER A 103 15.20 11.89 -5.05
N ALA A 104 16.22 11.42 -4.32
CA ALA A 104 16.52 11.88 -2.97
C ALA A 104 16.84 13.39 -2.93
N HIS A 105 17.56 13.92 -3.91
CA HIS A 105 17.91 15.34 -3.99
C HIS A 105 16.68 16.25 -4.24
N GLN A 106 15.62 15.73 -4.86
CA GLN A 106 14.40 16.48 -5.16
C GLN A 106 13.20 16.08 -4.27
N CYS A 107 13.42 15.19 -3.29
CA CYS A 107 12.39 14.55 -2.46
C CYS A 107 11.17 14.06 -3.26
N LYS A 108 11.41 13.49 -4.46
CA LYS A 108 10.36 13.25 -5.47
C LYS A 108 10.32 11.81 -5.96
N TYR A 109 9.15 11.19 -5.88
CA TYR A 109 8.84 9.95 -6.60
C TYR A 109 8.39 10.26 -8.03
N HIS A 110 8.84 9.45 -8.99
CA HIS A 110 8.35 9.46 -10.36
C HIS A 110 7.70 8.13 -10.69
N ASN A 111 6.56 8.17 -11.38
CA ASN A 111 5.74 7.00 -11.70
C ASN A 111 5.42 6.18 -10.45
N ASP A 112 4.92 6.88 -9.42
CA ASP A 112 4.66 6.37 -8.08
C ASP A 112 3.41 5.48 -8.04
N LEU A 113 3.50 4.33 -8.71
CA LEU A 113 2.39 3.41 -8.94
C LEU A 113 2.85 1.97 -8.68
N GLY A 114 2.08 1.23 -7.91
CA GLY A 114 2.28 -0.19 -7.65
C GLY A 114 0.97 -0.95 -7.64
N VAL A 115 0.97 -2.19 -8.13
CA VAL A 115 -0.18 -3.11 -8.04
C VAL A 115 0.23 -4.36 -7.27
N LEU A 116 -0.58 -4.75 -6.30
CA LEU A 116 -0.46 -6.00 -5.58
C LEU A 116 -1.38 -7.03 -6.23
N TYR A 117 -0.82 -8.16 -6.68
CA TYR A 117 -1.57 -9.32 -7.11
C TYR A 117 -1.78 -10.25 -5.91
N LEU A 118 -3.04 -10.56 -5.61
CA LEU A 118 -3.44 -11.29 -4.40
C LEU A 118 -3.41 -12.82 -4.61
N LYS A 119 -3.23 -13.57 -3.52
CA LYS A 119 -3.49 -15.02 -3.50
C LYS A 119 -4.99 -15.25 -3.36
N THR A 120 -5.54 -16.11 -4.23
CA THR A 120 -6.83 -16.80 -4.06
C THR A 120 -6.76 -17.79 -2.92
#